data_AF-A0A832T372-F1
#
_entry.id   AF-A0A832T372-F1
#
_cell.length_a   1.000
_cell.length_b   1.000
_cell.length_c   1.000
_cell.angle_alpha   90.00
_cell.angle_beta   90.00
_cell.angle_gamma   90.00
#
_symmetry.space_group_name_H-M   'P 1'
#
loop_
_entity.id
_entity.type
_entity.pdbx_description
1 polymer ?
#
loop_
_entity_poly.entity_id
_entity_poly.type
_entity_poly.pdbx_seq_one_letter_code
_entity_poly.pdbx_strand_id
1 'polypeptide(L)'
;MAEFVPAETIEVVKKNCPEFYEAVANLQKEVFSGKKLDEKMQRLVLLAVVATLGDEKAVKRQTKKLMEMGATIEEIQDVMKVVYIGAGMPRFIKAVEAILEVAGDQC
;
A
#
# COMPACT_ATOMS: atom_id res chain seq x y z
N MET A 1 9.78 3.11 1.70
CA MET A 1 9.82 4.47 2.26
C MET A 1 10.23 5.44 1.17
N ALA A 2 11.25 5.09 0.38
CA ALA A 2 11.79 5.95 -0.67
C ALA A 2 10.89 6.21 -1.90
N GLU A 3 9.92 5.34 -2.21
CA GLU A 3 9.13 5.48 -3.45
C GLU A 3 7.91 6.42 -3.33
N PHE A 4 7.48 6.76 -2.10
CA PHE A 4 6.23 7.51 -1.86
C PHE A 4 6.41 8.77 -1.01
N VAL A 5 7.65 9.08 -0.66
CA VAL A 5 8.04 10.30 0.02
C VAL A 5 8.77 11.14 -1.02
N PRO A 6 8.55 12.46 -1.12
CA PRO A 6 9.27 13.30 -2.08
C PRO A 6 10.79 13.10 -1.95
N ALA A 7 11.49 13.09 -3.09
CA ALA A 7 12.94 12.83 -3.13
C ALA A 7 13.71 13.75 -2.16
N GLU A 8 13.37 15.04 -2.16
CA GLU A 8 13.93 16.03 -1.25
C GLU A 8 13.72 15.67 0.24
N THR A 9 12.51 15.19 0.59
CA THR A 9 12.22 14.75 1.97
C THR A 9 13.03 13.51 2.36
N ILE A 10 13.25 12.57 1.43
CA ILE A 10 14.09 11.38 1.68
C ILE A 10 15.55 11.78 1.86
N GLU A 11 16.05 12.72 1.06
CA GLU A 11 17.42 13.21 1.18
C GLU A 11 17.66 13.87 2.54
N VAL A 12 16.70 14.66 3.02
CA VAL A 12 16.75 15.25 4.37
C VAL A 12 16.80 14.16 5.44
N VAL A 13 15.97 13.11 5.33
CA VAL A 13 15.96 12.00 6.30
C VAL A 13 17.26 11.19 6.25
N LYS A 14 17.79 10.90 5.05
CA LYS A 14 19.08 10.22 4.89
C LYS A 14 20.23 11.01 5.49
N LYS A 15 20.23 12.33 5.29
CA LYS A 15 21.28 13.22 5.80
C LYS A 15 21.25 13.34 7.32
N ASN A 16 20.05 13.51 7.90
CA ASN A 16 19.93 13.84 9.33
C ASN A 16 19.72 12.60 10.21
N CYS A 17 19.18 11.52 9.66
CA CYS A 17 18.85 10.29 10.38
C CYS A 17 19.26 9.03 9.57
N PRO A 18 20.54 8.88 9.19
CA PRO A 18 21.00 7.82 8.28
C PRO A 18 20.72 6.41 8.82
N GLU A 19 21.04 6.13 10.08
CA GLU A 19 20.84 4.81 10.69
C GLU A 19 19.36 4.43 10.75
N PHE A 20 18.49 5.40 11.05
CA PHE A 20 17.04 5.18 11.05
C PHE A 20 16.52 4.88 9.64
N TYR A 21 17.00 5.63 8.64
CA TYR A 21 16.65 5.39 7.25
C TYR A 21 17.03 3.96 6.81
N GLU A 22 18.26 3.54 7.12
CA GLU A 22 18.75 2.21 6.80
C GLU A 22 17.96 1.12 7.52
N ALA A 23 17.65 1.31 8.80
CA ALA A 23 16.82 0.37 9.56
C ALA A 23 15.43 0.18 8.93
N VAL A 24 14.76 1.28 8.55
CA VAL A 24 13.44 1.20 7.90
C VAL A 24 13.54 0.58 6.49
N ALA A 25 14.58 0.91 5.72
CA ALA A 25 14.79 0.32 4.40
C ALA A 25 15.02 -1.21 4.49
N ASN A 26 15.83 -1.65 5.45
CA ASN A 26 16.10 -3.07 5.69
C ASN A 26 14.84 -3.80 6.16
N LEU A 27 14.03 -3.20 7.03
CA LEU A 27 12.77 -3.78 7.45
C LEU A 27 11.82 -3.99 6.26
N GLN A 28 11.71 -3.02 5.36
CA GLN A 28 10.87 -3.18 4.17
C GLN A 28 11.36 -4.32 3.28
N LYS A 29 12.68 -4.41 3.06
CA LYS A 29 13.27 -5.49 2.26
C LYS A 29 12.97 -6.86 2.88
N GLU A 30 13.16 -7.01 4.19
CA GLU A 30 12.91 -8.28 4.90
C GLU A 30 11.43 -8.69 4.85
N VAL A 31 10.51 -7.74 5.06
CA VAL A 31 9.07 -8.01 5.03
C VAL A 31 8.61 -8.46 3.64
N PHE A 32 9.09 -7.81 2.58
CA PHE A 32 8.67 -8.08 1.21
C PHE A 32 9.51 -9.14 0.47
N SER A 33 10.58 -9.67 1.08
CA SER A 33 11.32 -10.83 0.57
C SER A 33 10.66 -12.16 0.96
N GLY A 34 9.33 -12.24 0.84
CA GLY A 34 8.54 -13.38 1.30
C GLY A 34 9.03 -14.74 0.79
N LYS A 35 8.97 -15.77 1.64
CA LYS A 35 9.42 -17.14 1.30
C LYS A 35 8.35 -17.98 0.58
N LYS A 36 7.08 -17.59 0.70
CA LYS A 36 5.91 -18.38 0.26
C LYS A 36 4.85 -17.52 -0.43
N LEU A 37 4.63 -16.31 0.07
CA LEU A 37 3.86 -15.28 -0.61
C LEU A 37 4.85 -14.40 -1.37
N ASP A 38 4.55 -14.13 -2.63
CA ASP A 38 5.29 -13.15 -3.39
C ASP A 38 4.96 -11.72 -2.92
N GLU A 39 5.78 -10.75 -3.35
CA GLU A 39 5.62 -9.37 -2.93
C GLU A 39 4.24 -8.81 -3.32
N LYS A 40 3.70 -9.20 -4.48
CA LYS A 40 2.39 -8.73 -4.95
C LYS A 40 1.28 -9.17 -3.98
N MET A 41 1.27 -10.44 -3.60
CA MET A 41 0.30 -10.97 -2.64
C MET A 41 0.47 -10.34 -1.26
N GLN A 42 1.71 -10.15 -0.79
CA GLN A 42 1.97 -9.46 0.47
C GLN A 42 1.45 -8.00 0.46
N ARG A 43 1.54 -7.32 -0.67
CA ARG A 43 1.02 -5.96 -0.84
C ARG A 43 -0.50 -5.90 -0.96
N LEU A 44 -1.14 -6.90 -1.58
CA LEU A 44 -2.60 -7.04 -1.57
C LEU A 44 -3.11 -7.22 -0.13
N VAL A 45 -2.41 -8.03 0.68
CA VAL A 45 -2.70 -8.15 2.12
C VAL A 45 -2.50 -6.81 2.84
N LEU A 46 -1.39 -6.11 2.57
CA LEU A 46 -1.14 -4.80 3.18
C LEU A 46 -2.22 -3.77 2.80
N LEU A 47 -2.69 -3.78 1.54
CA LEU A 47 -3.79 -2.94 1.09
C LEU A 47 -5.05 -3.18 1.93
N ALA A 48 -5.40 -4.44 2.18
CA ALA A 48 -6.52 -4.79 3.06
C ALA A 48 -6.34 -4.20 4.46
N VAL A 49 -5.16 -4.38 5.06
CA VAL A 49 -4.86 -3.88 6.41
C VAL A 49 -5.02 -2.37 6.47
N VAL A 50 -4.38 -1.62 5.57
CA VAL A 50 -4.45 -0.15 5.62
C VAL A 50 -5.84 0.39 5.29
N ALA A 51 -6.60 -0.30 4.45
CA ALA A 51 -8.00 0.01 4.18
C ALA A 51 -8.88 -0.18 5.43
N THR A 52 -8.67 -1.25 6.20
CA THR A 52 -9.42 -1.48 7.46
C THR A 52 -9.11 -0.43 8.53
N LEU A 53 -7.88 0.09 8.55
CA LEU A 53 -7.46 1.20 9.41
C LEU A 53 -8.02 2.56 8.93
N GLY A 54 -8.47 2.63 7.67
CA GLY A 54 -8.90 3.85 6.99
C GLY A 54 -7.78 4.85 6.72
N ASP A 55 -6.56 4.36 6.50
CA ASP A 55 -5.46 5.20 6.03
C ASP A 55 -5.57 5.36 4.50
N GLU A 56 -6.40 6.32 4.06
CA GLU A 56 -6.64 6.62 2.64
C GLU A 56 -5.35 6.93 1.88
N LYS A 57 -4.39 7.59 2.53
CA LYS A 57 -3.09 7.89 1.91
C LYS A 57 -2.31 6.59 1.69
N ALA A 58 -2.34 5.65 2.64
CA ALA A 58 -1.71 4.34 2.46
C ALA A 58 -2.43 3.49 1.42
N VAL A 59 -3.77 3.53 1.37
CA VAL A 59 -4.55 2.87 0.32
C VAL A 59 -4.10 3.35 -1.05
N LYS A 60 -4.08 4.67 -1.29
CA LYS A 60 -3.58 5.26 -2.56
C LYS A 60 -2.17 4.78 -2.91
N ARG A 61 -1.26 4.77 -1.94
CA ARG A 61 0.13 4.30 -2.13
C ARG A 61 0.19 2.83 -2.52
N GLN A 62 -0.53 1.95 -1.81
CA GLN A 62 -0.50 0.52 -2.11
C GLN A 62 -1.18 0.22 -3.45
N THR A 63 -2.29 0.86 -3.76
CA THR A 63 -2.97 0.74 -5.07
C THR A 63 -2.02 1.07 -6.21
N LYS A 64 -1.36 2.24 -6.15
CA LYS A 64 -0.38 2.64 -7.17
C LYS A 64 0.75 1.61 -7.31
N LYS A 65 1.33 1.16 -6.19
CA LYS A 65 2.41 0.17 -6.22
C LYS A 65 1.97 -1.17 -6.83
N LEU A 66 0.78 -1.63 -6.46
CA LEU A 66 0.21 -2.88 -6.95
C LEU A 66 -0.01 -2.82 -8.47
N MET A 67 -0.54 -1.71 -8.99
CA MET A 67 -0.70 -1.51 -10.43
C MET A 67 0.64 -1.48 -11.17
N GLU A 68 1.66 -0.81 -10.61
CA GLU A 68 3.03 -0.82 -11.15
C GLU A 68 3.63 -2.24 -11.19
N MET A 69 3.22 -3.11 -10.26
CA MET A 69 3.59 -4.52 -10.21
C MET A 69 2.70 -5.43 -11.09
N GLY A 70 1.77 -4.85 -11.86
CA GLY A 70 0.88 -5.58 -12.75
C GLY A 70 -0.29 -6.27 -12.03
N ALA A 71 -0.65 -5.84 -10.83
CA ALA A 71 -1.90 -6.29 -10.21
C ALA A 71 -3.10 -5.78 -11.02
N THR A 72 -4.09 -6.65 -11.20
CA THR A 72 -5.32 -6.27 -11.92
C THR A 72 -6.29 -5.54 -10.99
N ILE A 73 -7.24 -4.80 -11.56
CA ILE A 73 -8.25 -4.13 -10.76
C ILE A 73 -9.17 -5.15 -10.08
N GLU A 74 -9.43 -6.28 -10.72
CA GLU A 74 -10.19 -7.39 -10.14
C GLU A 74 -9.52 -7.94 -8.87
N GLU A 75 -8.18 -8.07 -8.86
CA GLU A 75 -7.44 -8.46 -7.65
C GLU A 75 -7.64 -7.45 -6.51
N ILE A 76 -7.65 -6.15 -6.83
CA ILE A 76 -7.90 -5.08 -5.85
C ILE A 76 -9.36 -5.12 -5.36
N GLN A 77 -10.33 -5.31 -6.25
CA GLN A 77 -11.74 -5.44 -5.91
C GLN A 77 -12.00 -6.65 -4.99
N ASP A 78 -11.35 -7.78 -5.24
CA ASP A 78 -11.44 -8.96 -4.38
C ASP A 78 -10.92 -8.68 -2.96
N VAL A 79 -9.83 -7.92 -2.84
CA VAL A 79 -9.36 -7.44 -1.52
C VAL A 79 -10.38 -6.51 -0.87
N MET A 80 -11.01 -5.60 -1.61
CA MET A 80 -12.02 -4.70 -1.05
C MET A 80 -13.28 -5.43 -0.57
N LYS A 81 -13.68 -6.53 -1.22
CA LYS A 81 -14.76 -7.41 -0.73
C LYS A 81 -14.41 -8.01 0.64
N VAL A 82 -13.15 -8.40 0.84
CA VAL A 82 -12.66 -8.86 2.16
C VAL A 82 -12.71 -7.73 3.18
N VAL A 83 -12.31 -6.52 2.81
CA VAL A 83 -12.39 -5.33 3.69
C VAL A 83 -13.84 -5.04 4.08
N TYR A 84 -14.80 -5.16 3.16
CA TYR A 84 -16.21 -4.97 3.46
C TYR A 84 -16.71 -5.95 4.52
N ILE A 85 -16.38 -7.24 4.39
CA ILE A 85 -16.76 -8.25 5.38
C ILE A 85 -16.03 -8.03 6.72
N GLY A 86 -14.75 -7.65 6.69
CA GLY A 86 -13.94 -7.52 7.90
C GLY A 86 -14.13 -6.22 8.67
N ALA A 87 -14.48 -5.12 8.00
CA ALA A 87 -14.51 -3.77 8.61
C ALA A 87 -15.77 -2.94 8.26
N GLY A 88 -16.70 -3.50 7.49
CA GLY A 88 -17.99 -2.90 7.18
C GLY A 88 -17.96 -1.79 6.13
N MET A 89 -19.17 -1.33 5.78
CA MET A 89 -19.41 -0.37 4.71
C MET A 89 -18.61 0.95 4.81
N PRO A 90 -18.45 1.58 6.00
CA PRO A 90 -17.74 2.85 6.08
C PRO A 90 -16.27 2.76 5.65
N ARG A 91 -15.57 1.69 6.05
CA ARG A 91 -14.16 1.47 5.67
C ARG A 91 -14.04 1.11 4.20
N PHE A 92 -14.95 0.26 3.71
CA PHE A 92 -15.01 -0.11 2.31
C PHE A 92 -15.18 1.12 1.40
N ILE A 93 -16.18 1.96 1.63
CA ILE A 93 -16.44 3.14 0.79
C ILE A 93 -15.25 4.09 0.79
N LYS A 94 -14.64 4.36 1.95
CA LYS A 94 -13.45 5.21 2.03
C LYS A 94 -12.26 4.65 1.28
N ALA A 95 -12.06 3.34 1.32
CA ALA A 95 -11.00 2.70 0.55
C ALA A 95 -11.28 2.79 -0.95
N VAL A 96 -12.52 2.57 -1.39
CA VAL A 96 -12.91 2.68 -2.81
C VAL A 96 -12.76 4.11 -3.33
N GLU A 97 -13.22 5.13 -2.59
CA GLU A 97 -13.00 6.54 -2.93
C GLU A 97 -11.49 6.82 -3.16
N ALA A 98 -10.65 6.32 -2.24
CA ALA A 98 -9.21 6.48 -2.34
C ALA A 98 -8.59 5.73 -3.53
N ILE A 99 -9.14 4.57 -3.91
CA ILE A 99 -8.69 3.81 -5.08
C ILE A 99 -9.11 4.50 -6.37
N LEU A 100 -10.34 5.02 -6.46
CA LEU A 100 -10.85 5.73 -7.65
C LEU A 100 -9.99 6.95 -8.00
N GLU A 101 -9.46 7.67 -7.01
CA GLU A 101 -8.53 8.77 -7.25
C GLU A 101 -7.21 8.35 -7.94
N VAL A 102 -6.85 7.06 -7.87
CA VAL A 102 -5.62 6.51 -8.46
C VAL A 102 -5.90 5.73 -9.74
N ALA A 103 -6.93 4.88 -9.74
CA ALA A 103 -7.27 3.97 -10.83
C ALA A 103 -8.35 4.50 -11.78
N GLY A 104 -9.03 5.59 -11.42
CA GLY A 104 -10.21 6.09 -12.14
C GLY A 104 -11.39 5.10 -12.07
N ASP A 105 -12.36 5.25 -12.98
CA ASP A 105 -13.62 4.48 -13.04
C ASP A 105 -13.44 2.98 -13.38
N GLN A 106 -12.21 2.49 -13.35
CA GLN A 106 -11.89 1.08 -13.55
C GLN A 106 -12.16 0.25 -12.28
N CYS A 107 -12.24 0.89 -11.11
CA CYS A 107 -12.40 0.26 -9.79
C CYS A 107 -13.85 -0.04 -9.41
#